data_AF-A0ABD1NKH3-F1
#
_entry.id   AF-A0ABD1NKH3-F1
#
_cell.length_a   1.000
_cell.length_b   1.000
_cell.length_c   1.000
_cell.angle_alpha   90.00
_cell.angle_beta   90.00
_cell.angle_gamma   90.00
#
_symmetry.space_group_name_H-M   'P 1'
#
loop_
_entity.id
_entity.type
_entity.pdbx_description
1 polymer ?
#
loop_
_entity_poly.entity_id
_entity_poly.type
_entity_poly.pdbx_seq_one_letter_code
_entity_poly.pdbx_strand_id
1 'polypeptide(L)'
;MDLSDQDIVALFGSHTLGKDGKKGKWTGDLKKFDNSYFVELLKKDASLLEAFPADIALVEDKKFRKYVEKYAKDEDAFFNDYAAAHKKFSELGCDLENLNMPPKKLNLKQFIPQVKGVIGIVIA
;
A
#
# COMPACT_ATOMS: atom_id res chain seq x y z
N MET A 1 1.90 1.76 18.62
CA MET A 1 2.11 0.67 17.66
C MET A 1 3.60 0.60 17.42
N ASP A 2 4.21 -0.58 17.43
CA ASP A 2 5.65 -0.75 17.19
C ASP A 2 5.96 -0.58 15.70
N LEU A 3 5.84 0.63 15.15
CA LEU A 3 6.12 0.94 13.74
C LEU A 3 7.25 1.96 13.68
N SER A 4 8.18 1.75 12.76
CA SER A 4 9.25 2.71 12.49
C SER A 4 8.76 3.86 11.61
N ASP A 5 9.52 4.96 11.56
CA ASP A 5 9.26 6.08 10.65
C ASP A 5 9.16 5.61 9.17
N GLN A 6 9.94 4.58 8.80
CA GLN A 6 9.92 4.00 7.46
C GLN A 6 8.61 3.23 7.19
N ASP A 7 8.14 2.46 8.19
CA ASP A 7 6.88 1.73 8.10
C ASP A 7 5.70 2.68 7.92
N ILE A 8 5.70 3.78 8.69
CA ILE A 8 4.66 4.81 8.62
C ILE A 8 4.62 5.39 7.20
N VAL A 9 5.76 5.86 6.68
CA VAL A 9 5.80 6.46 5.33
C VAL A 9 5.40 5.45 4.26
N ALA A 10 5.85 4.20 4.37
CA ALA A 10 5.46 3.15 3.43
C ALA A 10 3.94 2.95 3.43
N LEU A 11 3.32 2.78 4.60
CA LEU A 11 1.87 2.56 4.73
C LEU A 11 1.03 3.70 4.13
N PHE A 12 1.47 4.96 4.26
CA PHE A 12 0.83 6.10 3.61
C PHE A 12 0.78 5.98 2.07
N GLY A 13 1.71 5.23 1.48
CA GLY A 13 1.69 4.89 0.04
C GLY A 13 0.42 4.18 -0.42
N SER A 14 -0.38 3.62 0.49
CA SER A 14 -1.72 3.08 0.17
C SER A 14 -2.68 4.11 -0.42
N HIS A 15 -2.46 5.41 -0.18
CA HIS A 15 -3.21 6.50 -0.81
C HIS A 15 -3.02 6.60 -2.33
N THR A 16 -2.12 5.79 -2.93
CA THR A 16 -2.11 5.59 -4.38
C THR A 16 -3.43 4.97 -4.90
N LEU A 17 -4.15 4.25 -4.04
CA LEU A 17 -5.44 3.65 -4.34
C LEU A 17 -6.61 4.48 -3.84
N GLY A 18 -7.69 4.47 -4.63
CA GLY A 18 -8.96 5.06 -4.24
C GLY A 18 -8.91 6.59 -4.14
N LYS A 19 -9.89 7.14 -3.43
CA LYS A 19 -10.04 8.59 -3.24
C LYS A 19 -10.69 8.86 -1.89
N ASP A 20 -10.39 10.01 -1.32
CA ASP A 20 -11.17 10.53 -0.22
C ASP A 20 -12.50 11.09 -0.75
N GLY A 21 -13.59 10.81 -0.04
CA GLY A 21 -14.93 11.21 -0.45
C GLY A 21 -15.13 12.72 -0.49
N LYS A 22 -14.36 13.50 0.29
CA LYS A 22 -14.47 14.97 0.38
C LYS A 22 -13.35 15.66 -0.40
N LYS A 23 -12.12 15.15 -0.28
CA LYS A 23 -10.89 15.79 -0.76
C LYS A 23 -10.42 15.34 -2.14
N GLY A 24 -11.04 14.30 -2.69
CA GLY A 24 -10.71 13.79 -4.01
C GLY A 24 -9.54 12.80 -3.98
N LYS A 25 -8.74 12.79 -5.04
CA LYS A 25 -7.77 11.73 -5.33
C LYS A 25 -6.33 12.22 -5.17
N TRP A 26 -5.45 11.35 -4.69
CA TRP A 26 -4.02 11.63 -4.61
C TRP A 26 -3.29 11.36 -5.94
N THR A 27 -3.78 10.41 -6.73
CA THR A 27 -3.11 9.95 -7.96
C THR A 27 -4.02 10.01 -9.18
N GLY A 28 -3.41 9.87 -10.36
CA GLY A 28 -4.13 9.86 -11.64
C GLY A 28 -5.05 8.64 -11.78
N ASP A 29 -4.52 7.46 -11.45
CA ASP A 29 -5.18 6.16 -11.56
C ASP A 29 -5.45 5.55 -10.18
N LEU A 30 -6.72 5.47 -9.81
CA LEU A 30 -7.17 5.05 -8.47
C LEU A 30 -7.15 3.54 -8.26
N LYS A 31 -6.86 2.76 -9.30
CA LYS A 31 -6.91 1.29 -9.28
C LYS A 31 -5.53 0.65 -9.42
N LYS A 32 -4.49 1.46 -9.53
CA LYS A 32 -3.13 1.02 -9.70
C LYS A 32 -2.37 1.19 -8.39
N PHE A 33 -1.80 0.10 -7.90
CA PHE A 33 -0.89 0.16 -6.75
C PHE A 33 0.52 0.35 -7.27
N ASP A 34 1.05 1.56 -7.10
CA ASP A 34 2.35 2.00 -7.59
C ASP A 34 2.90 3.14 -6.71
N ASN A 35 4.08 3.66 -7.01
CA ASN A 35 4.71 4.74 -6.23
C ASN A 35 4.21 6.16 -6.58
N SER A 36 3.18 6.31 -7.42
CA SER A 36 2.71 7.60 -7.92
C SER A 36 2.36 8.57 -6.79
N TYR A 37 1.82 8.07 -5.67
CA TYR A 37 1.54 8.87 -4.48
C TYR A 37 2.77 9.70 -4.02
N PHE A 38 3.94 9.08 -3.93
CA PHE A 38 5.17 9.78 -3.49
C PHE A 38 5.69 10.75 -4.55
N VAL A 39 5.53 10.39 -5.84
CA VAL A 39 5.89 11.27 -6.96
C VAL A 39 5.02 12.53 -6.95
N GLU A 40 3.72 12.40 -6.75
CA GLU A 40 2.78 13.52 -6.67
C GLU A 40 3.04 14.39 -5.43
N LEU A 41 3.35 13.79 -4.27
CA LEU A 41 3.69 14.53 -3.04
C LEU A 41 4.88 15.49 -3.18
N LEU A 42 5.85 15.15 -4.02
CA LEU A 42 7.05 15.98 -4.19
C LEU A 42 6.87 17.12 -5.20
N LYS A 43 5.74 17.17 -5.92
CA LYS A 43 5.47 18.26 -6.88
C LYS A 43 5.06 19.53 -6.14
N LYS A 44 5.66 20.66 -6.52
CA LYS A 44 5.43 21.98 -5.90
C LYS A 44 4.04 22.58 -6.19
N ASP A 45 3.40 22.16 -7.27
CA ASP A 45 2.09 22.64 -7.74
C ASP A 45 1.02 21.54 -7.63
N ALA A 46 1.00 20.84 -6.51
CA ALA A 46 0.02 19.80 -6.28
C ALA A 46 -1.37 20.38 -6.01
N SER A 47 -1.99 20.94 -7.05
CA SER A 47 -3.40 21.33 -7.09
C SER A 47 -4.35 20.13 -6.96
N LEU A 48 -3.83 18.91 -7.10
CA LEU A 48 -4.51 17.65 -6.76
C LEU A 48 -4.53 17.36 -5.26
N LEU A 49 -3.63 17.99 -4.51
CA LEU A 49 -3.51 17.84 -3.07
C LEU A 49 -4.35 18.92 -2.38
N GLU A 50 -5.61 18.59 -2.09
CA GLU A 50 -6.15 18.97 -0.78
C GLU A 50 -5.46 18.11 0.30
N ALA A 51 -4.13 18.17 0.36
CA ALA A 51 -3.30 17.32 1.19
C ALA A 51 -3.88 17.24 2.60
N PHE A 52 -4.02 16.03 3.14
CA PHE A 52 -4.25 15.96 4.56
C PHE A 52 -3.03 16.58 5.27
N PRO A 53 -3.23 17.25 6.41
CA PRO A 53 -2.10 17.75 7.20
C PRO A 53 -1.03 16.68 7.46
N ALA A 54 -1.44 15.41 7.52
CA ALA A 54 -0.54 14.27 7.62
C ALA A 54 0.34 14.06 6.36
N ASP A 55 -0.22 14.17 5.15
CA ASP A 55 0.53 14.06 3.90
C ASP A 55 1.58 15.18 3.78
N ILE A 56 1.21 16.40 4.17
CA ILE A 56 2.11 17.56 4.21
C ILE A 56 3.27 17.29 5.18
N ALA A 57 2.96 16.77 6.37
CA ALA A 57 3.96 16.46 7.38
C ALA A 57 5.01 15.45 6.91
N LEU A 58 4.67 14.50 6.02
CA LEU A 58 5.64 13.56 5.44
C LEU A 58 6.72 14.27 4.61
N VAL A 59 6.36 15.40 3.98
CA VAL A 59 7.23 16.16 3.08
C VAL A 59 8.02 17.24 3.83
N GLU A 60 7.43 17.81 4.88
CA GLU A 60 8.05 18.85 5.70
C GLU A 60 9.04 18.30 6.74
N ASP A 61 8.75 17.17 7.38
CA ASP A 61 9.66 16.56 8.35
C ASP A 61 10.80 15.83 7.63
N LYS A 62 12.04 16.27 7.88
CA LYS A 62 13.26 15.66 7.30
C LYS A 62 13.38 14.15 7.56
N LYS A 63 12.88 13.65 8.69
CA LYS A 63 12.92 12.21 9.04
C LYS A 63 12.04 11.38 8.14
N PHE A 64 10.87 11.91 7.75
CA PHE A 64 9.94 11.23 6.85
C PHE A 64 10.29 11.50 5.39
N ARG A 65 10.67 12.73 5.06
CA ARG A 65 10.98 13.19 3.70
C ARG A 65 12.01 12.31 3.01
N LYS A 66 13.03 11.83 3.71
CA LYS A 66 14.03 10.91 3.13
C LYS A 66 13.41 9.63 2.57
N TYR A 67 12.34 9.10 3.18
CA TYR A 67 11.64 7.91 2.70
C TYR A 67 10.67 8.25 1.58
N VAL A 68 10.01 9.41 1.63
CA VAL A 68 9.21 9.93 0.51
C VAL A 68 10.06 10.06 -0.75
N GLU A 69 11.24 10.67 -0.64
CA GLU A 69 12.18 10.82 -1.76
C GLU A 69 12.78 9.48 -2.23
N LYS A 70 12.97 8.52 -1.32
CA LYS A 70 13.39 7.15 -1.65
C LYS A 70 12.31 6.48 -2.52
N TYR A 71 11.08 6.42 -2.04
CA TYR A 71 9.99 5.71 -2.71
C TYR A 71 9.54 6.37 -4.01
N ALA A 72 9.63 7.70 -4.11
CA ALA A 72 9.39 8.40 -5.36
C ALA A 72 10.41 8.04 -6.47
N LYS A 73 11.63 7.63 -6.10
CA LYS A 73 12.70 7.26 -7.05
C LYS A 73 12.78 5.76 -7.30
N ASP A 74 12.37 4.95 -6.34
CA ASP A 74 12.53 3.50 -6.34
C ASP A 74 11.22 2.83 -5.89
N GLU A 75 10.46 2.37 -6.88
CA GLU A 75 9.18 1.68 -6.68
C GLU A 75 9.36 0.29 -6.06
N ASP A 76 10.42 -0.43 -6.42
CA ASP A 76 10.70 -1.76 -5.85
C ASP A 76 11.01 -1.64 -4.36
N ALA A 77 11.77 -0.63 -3.95
CA ALA A 77 12.00 -0.37 -2.54
C ALA A 77 10.71 -0.01 -1.81
N PHE A 78 9.80 0.74 -2.43
CA PHE A 78 8.47 1.00 -1.88
C PHE A 78 7.69 -0.29 -1.67
N PHE A 79 7.58 -1.15 -2.68
CA PHE A 79 6.81 -2.40 -2.57
C PHE A 79 7.36 -3.34 -1.50
N ASN A 80 8.69 -3.48 -1.41
CA ASN A 80 9.32 -4.32 -0.39
C ASN A 80 9.02 -3.81 1.03
N ASP A 81 9.20 -2.51 1.25
CA ASP A 81 8.96 -1.90 2.56
C ASP A 81 7.47 -1.86 2.92
N TYR A 82 6.59 -1.61 1.94
CA TYR A 82 5.14 -1.66 2.13
C TYR A 82 4.66 -3.05 2.53
N ALA A 83 5.15 -4.11 1.87
CA ALA A 83 4.77 -5.48 2.21
C ALA A 83 5.16 -5.83 3.65
N ALA A 84 6.38 -5.47 4.08
CA ALA A 84 6.84 -5.68 5.44
C ALA A 84 6.01 -4.90 6.47
N ALA A 85 5.79 -3.60 6.21
CA ALA A 85 5.04 -2.72 7.10
C ALA A 85 3.56 -3.12 7.21
N HIS A 86 2.91 -3.44 6.08
CA HIS A 86 1.51 -3.86 6.05
C HIS A 86 1.31 -5.20 6.75
N LYS A 87 2.24 -6.16 6.58
CA LYS A 87 2.23 -7.40 7.35
C LYS A 87 2.30 -7.09 8.85
N LYS A 88 3.31 -6.32 9.27
CA LYS A 88 3.49 -5.93 10.68
C LYS A 88 2.23 -5.30 11.25
N PHE A 89 1.65 -4.33 10.52
CA PHE A 89 0.41 -3.65 10.92
C PHE A 89 -0.78 -4.60 11.01
N SER A 90 -0.97 -5.50 10.04
CA SER A 90 -2.09 -6.45 10.01
C SER A 90 -2.04 -7.50 11.12
N GLU A 91 -0.84 -7.82 11.61
CA GLU A 91 -0.61 -8.82 12.67
C GLU A 91 -0.50 -8.18 14.06
N LEU A 92 -0.60 -6.84 14.19
CA LEU A 92 -0.50 -6.16 15.49
C LEU A 92 -1.55 -6.68 16.47
N GLY A 93 -1.09 -7.18 17.62
CA GLY A 93 -1.93 -7.75 18.66
C GLY A 93 -2.38 -9.19 18.40
N CYS A 94 -1.89 -9.83 17.33
CA CYS A 94 -2.11 -11.25 17.08
C CYS A 94 -0.99 -12.08 17.72
N ASP A 95 -1.30 -12.79 18.81
CA ASP A 95 -0.37 -13.75 19.42
C ASP A 95 -0.34 -15.06 18.62
N LEU A 96 0.43 -15.09 17.53
CA LEU A 96 0.59 -16.30 16.72
C LEU A 96 1.16 -17.50 17.50
N GLU A 97 1.92 -17.24 18.57
CA GLU A 97 2.50 -18.29 19.43
C GLU A 97 1.51 -18.86 20.44
N ASN A 98 0.56 -18.05 20.95
CA ASN A 98 -0.48 -18.52 21.88
C ASN A 98 -1.70 -19.11 21.16
N LEU A 99 -1.73 -19.05 19.83
CA LEU A 99 -2.63 -19.86 19.03
C LEU A 99 -2.15 -21.31 19.14
N ASN A 100 -2.64 -22.03 20.15
CA ASN A 100 -2.77 -23.50 20.18
C ASN A 100 -3.67 -24.01 19.02
N MET A 101 -3.56 -23.39 17.84
CA MET A 101 -4.18 -23.87 16.64
C MET A 101 -3.24 -24.91 16.05
N PRO A 102 -3.66 -26.18 15.92
CA PRO A 102 -2.90 -27.13 15.13
C PRO A 102 -2.72 -26.53 13.73
N PRO A 103 -1.57 -26.72 13.05
CA PRO A 103 -1.34 -26.20 11.72
C PRO A 103 -2.47 -26.68 10.81
N LYS A 104 -3.44 -25.80 10.55
CA LYS A 104 -4.57 -26.11 9.69
C LYS A 104 -3.99 -26.09 8.30
N LYS A 105 -3.67 -27.28 7.75
CA LYS A 105 -3.25 -27.42 6.35
C LYS A 105 -4.23 -26.62 5.51
N LEU A 106 -3.78 -25.48 5.00
CA LEU A 106 -4.61 -24.63 4.17
C LEU A 106 -4.82 -25.40 2.87
N ASN A 107 -5.98 -26.02 2.74
CA ASN A 107 -6.33 -26.66 1.48
C ASN A 107 -6.57 -25.51 0.49
N LEU A 108 -5.65 -25.25 -0.45
CA LEU A 108 -5.84 -24.15 -1.40
C LEU A 108 -7.10 -24.35 -2.27
N LYS A 109 -7.61 -25.59 -2.40
CA LYS A 109 -8.78 -25.92 -3.23
C LYS A 109 -10.11 -25.33 -2.74
N GLN A 110 -10.20 -24.92 -1.47
CA GLN A 110 -11.39 -24.23 -0.91
C GLN A 110 -11.37 -22.71 -1.19
N PHE A 111 -10.23 -22.15 -1.58
CA PHE A 111 -10.07 -20.72 -1.89
C PHE A 111 -9.89 -20.43 -3.38
N ILE A 112 -9.72 -21.46 -4.21
CA ILE A 112 -9.79 -21.31 -5.66
C ILE A 112 -11.28 -21.20 -6.03
N PRO A 113 -11.77 -20.05 -6.52
CA PRO A 113 -13.10 -20.01 -7.11
C PRO A 113 -13.15 -21.04 -8.24
N GLN A 114 -14.14 -21.95 -8.19
CA GLN A 114 -14.40 -22.90 -9.26
C GLN A 114 -14.89 -22.13 -10.49
N VAL A 115 -13.95 -21.56 -11.25
CA VAL A 115 -14.27 -20.94 -12.54
C VAL A 115 -14.62 -22.09 -13.49
N LYS A 116 -15.92 -22.36 -13.64
CA LYS A 116 -16.43 -23.15 -14.77
C LYS A 116 -16.27 -22.29 -16.03
N GLY A 117 -15.07 -22.27 -16.58
CA GLY A 117 -14.84 -21.70 -17.90
C GLY A 117 -15.18 -22.72 -18.98
N VAL A 118 -16.11 -22.37 -19.87
CA VAL A 118 -16.02 -22.78 -21.28
C VAL A 118 -16.37 -21.55 -22.12
N ILE A 119 -15.35 -20.84 -22.59
CA ILE A 119 -15.43 -20.06 -23.83
C ILE A 119 -14.20 -20.48 -24.63
N GLY A 120 -14.42 -21.36 -25.62
CA GLY A 120 -13.42 -21.70 -26.61
C GLY A 120 -13.23 -20.54 -27.57
N ILE A 121 -12.01 -20.01 -27.64
CA ILE A 121 -11.55 -19.25 -28.81
C ILE A 121 -10.77 -20.25 -29.66
N VAL A 122 -11.36 -20.64 -30.78
CA VAL A 122 -10.67 -21.36 -31.86
C VAL A 122 -9.86 -20.33 -32.64
N ILE A 123 -8.54 -20.52 -32.69
CA ILE A 123 -7.68 -19.88 -33.67
C ILE A 123 -7.58 -20.85 -34.85
N ALA A 124 -8.06 -20.41 -36.01
CA ALA A 124 -7.68 -20.92 -37.33
C ALA A 124 -7.64 -19.72 -38.29
#